data_AF-A0A528D4J8-F1
#
_entry.id   AF-A0A528D4J8-F1
#
_cell.length_a   1.000
_cell.length_b   1.000
_cell.length_c   1.000
_cell.angle_alpha   90.00
_cell.angle_beta   90.00
_cell.angle_gamma   90.00
#
_symmetry.space_group_name_H-M   'P 1'
#
loop_
_entity.id
_entity.type
_entity.pdbx_description
1 polymer ?
#
loop_
_entity_poly.entity_id
_entity_poly.type
_entity_poly.pdbx_seq_one_letter_code
_entity_poly.pdbx_strand_id
1 'polypeptide(L)'
;ATKKAGAEAVSNGDNGPAKGRELEIADLLRYIKNAGITNTVWLTADVHYTAAHYYNPDKAQFQDFNPFWEFVSGPLHAGTYGPNDFDMTFGPELKFIKAPTAEQGLNLPPSAGLQFFGLVD
;
A
#
# COMPACT_ATOMS: atom_id res chain seq x y z
N ALA A 1 -13.49 13.49 -17.95
CA ALA A 1 -13.06 13.82 -16.58
C ALA A 1 -12.52 12.56 -15.94
N THR A 2 -11.28 12.54 -15.47
CA THR A 2 -10.75 11.44 -14.66
C THR A 2 -11.61 11.33 -13.41
N LYS A 3 -12.15 10.14 -13.17
CA LYS A 3 -13.02 9.84 -12.03
C LYS A 3 -12.15 9.96 -10.77
N LYS A 4 -12.26 11.06 -10.03
CA LYS A 4 -11.62 11.16 -8.70
C LYS A 4 -12.27 10.13 -7.79
N ALA A 5 -11.52 9.12 -7.39
CA ALA A 5 -11.83 8.43 -6.14
C ALA A 5 -11.64 9.46 -5.01
N GLY A 6 -12.39 9.34 -3.92
CA GLY A 6 -12.17 10.21 -2.76
C GLY A 6 -10.78 9.99 -2.14
N ALA A 7 -10.47 10.71 -1.07
CA ALA A 7 -9.27 10.42 -0.29
C ALA A 7 -9.38 9.03 0.38
N GLU A 8 -8.28 8.28 0.39
CA GLU A 8 -8.15 7.00 1.08
C GLU A 8 -6.95 7.12 2.02
N ALA A 9 -7.21 7.07 3.33
CA ALA A 9 -6.22 7.31 4.38
C ALA A 9 -5.40 8.60 4.16
N VAL A 10 -4.18 8.47 3.62
CA VAL A 10 -3.28 9.59 3.30
C VAL A 10 -3.30 9.98 1.83
N SER A 11 -3.79 9.11 0.94
CA SER A 11 -3.79 9.24 -0.51
C SER A 11 -4.90 10.17 -0.99
N ASN A 12 -4.61 11.01 -1.99
CA ASN A 12 -5.56 11.95 -2.57
C ASN A 12 -6.49 11.32 -3.63
N GLY A 13 -6.14 10.15 -4.15
CA GLY A 13 -6.93 9.42 -5.15
C GLY A 13 -6.92 10.07 -6.54
N ASP A 14 -5.94 10.93 -6.82
CA ASP A 14 -5.86 11.69 -8.08
C ASP A 14 -4.70 11.28 -8.99
N ASN A 15 -3.87 10.32 -8.55
CA ASN A 15 -2.70 9.81 -9.30
C ASN A 15 -1.71 10.90 -9.73
N GLY A 16 -1.74 12.06 -9.06
CA GLY A 16 -0.97 13.24 -9.41
C GLY A 16 0.28 13.42 -8.57
N PRO A 17 0.90 14.61 -8.64
CA PRO A 17 1.98 14.96 -7.72
C PRO A 17 1.48 14.98 -6.27
N ALA A 18 2.38 14.64 -5.34
CA ALA A 18 2.09 14.62 -3.91
C ALA A 18 1.49 15.94 -3.41
N LYS A 19 0.35 15.87 -2.72
CA LYS A 19 -0.36 17.01 -2.12
C LYS A 19 -0.96 16.65 -0.77
N GLY A 20 -1.38 17.65 -0.01
CA GLY A 20 -2.08 17.42 1.24
C GLY A 20 -1.25 16.54 2.18
N ARG A 21 -1.82 15.42 2.65
CA ARG A 21 -1.15 14.49 3.58
C ARG A 21 -0.06 13.64 2.94
N GLU A 22 -0.04 13.48 1.62
CA GLU A 22 1.04 12.76 0.91
C GLU A 22 2.38 13.47 1.05
N LEU A 23 2.39 14.79 1.33
CA LEU A 23 3.62 15.54 1.53
C LEU A 23 4.43 15.02 2.73
N GLU A 24 3.76 14.51 3.77
CA GLU A 24 4.43 13.90 4.94
C GLU A 24 5.22 12.64 4.52
N ILE A 25 4.64 11.83 3.64
CA ILE A 25 5.31 10.63 3.09
C ILE A 25 6.42 11.03 2.12
N ALA A 26 6.18 12.02 1.25
CA ALA A 26 7.18 12.54 0.33
C ALA A 26 8.43 13.04 1.06
N ASP A 27 8.24 13.80 2.15
CA ASP A 27 9.34 14.32 2.96
C ASP A 27 10.09 13.22 3.72
N LEU A 28 9.38 12.22 4.26
CA LEU A 28 10.00 11.06 4.90
C LEU A 28 10.85 10.25 3.91
N LEU A 29 10.31 9.96 2.73
CA LEU A 29 11.01 9.20 1.69
C LEU A 29 12.24 9.95 1.16
N ARG A 30 12.12 11.27 0.95
CA ARG A 30 13.25 12.14 0.60
C ARG A 30 14.31 12.12 1.70
N TYR A 31 13.91 12.21 2.97
CA TYR A 31 14.83 12.16 4.09
C TYR A 31 15.61 10.85 4.13
N ILE A 32 14.92 9.71 4.02
CA ILE A 32 15.54 8.37 3.97
C ILE A 32 16.62 8.31 2.89
N LYS A 33 16.30 8.79 1.68
CA LYS A 33 17.24 8.88 0.56
C LYS A 33 18.44 9.77 0.88
N ASN A 34 18.20 11.01 1.32
CA ASN A 34 19.26 12.00 1.57
C ASN A 34 20.16 11.64 2.76
N ALA A 35 19.62 10.93 3.76
CA ALA A 35 20.38 10.42 4.89
C ALA A 35 21.21 9.17 4.54
N GLY A 36 21.08 8.63 3.33
CA GLY A 36 21.79 7.42 2.90
C GLY A 36 21.30 6.15 3.60
N ILE A 37 20.05 6.13 4.08
CA ILE A 37 19.46 4.95 4.70
C ILE A 37 19.12 3.95 3.59
N THR A 38 19.64 2.74 3.72
CA THR A 38 19.50 1.66 2.72
C THR A 38 18.81 0.45 3.34
N ASN A 39 18.36 -0.48 2.49
CA ASN A 39 17.63 -1.69 2.91
C ASN A 39 16.31 -1.39 3.64
N THR A 40 15.63 -0.31 3.24
CA THR A 40 14.32 0.06 3.78
C THR A 40 13.25 -0.94 3.35
N VAL A 41 12.49 -1.42 4.32
CA VAL A 41 11.29 -2.26 4.13
C VAL A 41 10.16 -1.63 4.91
N TRP A 42 8.98 -1.55 4.29
CA TRP A 42 7.75 -1.10 4.92
C TRP A 42 6.87 -2.27 5.28
N LEU A 43 6.29 -2.22 6.47
CA LEU A 43 5.34 -3.20 6.96
C LEU A 43 4.03 -2.48 7.23
N THR A 44 2.99 -2.89 6.52
CA THR A 44 1.65 -2.33 6.65
C THR A 44 0.75 -3.40 7.25
N ALA A 45 0.12 -3.05 8.37
CA ALA A 45 -0.84 -3.88 9.08
C ALA A 45 -2.25 -3.28 8.93
N ASP A 46 -3.19 -3.76 9.74
CA ASP A 46 -4.60 -3.31 9.85
C ASP A 46 -5.48 -3.70 8.65
N VAL A 47 -5.01 -3.56 7.42
CA VAL A 47 -5.81 -3.83 6.22
C VAL A 47 -6.09 -5.32 6.01
N HIS A 48 -7.31 -5.68 5.63
CA HIS A 48 -7.86 -7.04 5.76
C HIS A 48 -7.50 -8.00 4.60
N TYR A 49 -6.31 -7.84 4.01
CA TYR A 49 -5.74 -8.69 2.96
C TYR A 49 -4.22 -8.79 3.11
N THR A 50 -3.55 -9.57 2.28
CA THR A 50 -2.08 -9.55 2.20
C THR A 50 -1.60 -9.27 0.79
N ALA A 51 -0.55 -8.49 0.69
CA ALA A 51 0.06 -8.10 -0.57
C ALA A 51 1.55 -7.83 -0.41
N ALA A 52 2.25 -7.83 -1.55
CA ALA A 52 3.59 -7.28 -1.66
C ALA A 52 3.59 -6.21 -2.74
N HIS A 53 4.02 -5.00 -2.38
CA HIS A 53 4.16 -3.87 -3.30
C HIS A 53 5.64 -3.50 -3.44
N TYR A 54 6.03 -3.15 -4.65
CA TYR A 54 7.32 -2.53 -4.92
C TYR A 54 7.09 -1.09 -5.35
N TYR A 55 7.61 -0.13 -4.59
CA TYR A 55 7.49 1.28 -4.90
C TYR A 55 8.66 1.71 -5.79
N ASN A 56 8.34 2.14 -7.01
CA ASN A 56 9.32 2.44 -8.04
C ASN A 56 9.25 3.92 -8.45
N PRO A 57 10.30 4.73 -8.18
CA PRO A 57 10.30 6.15 -8.52
C PRO A 57 10.14 6.41 -10.02
N ASP A 58 10.60 5.50 -10.89
CA ASP A 58 10.43 5.62 -12.34
C ASP A 58 8.98 5.47 -12.81
N LYS A 59 8.10 4.96 -11.95
CA LYS A 59 6.64 4.81 -12.17
C LYS A 59 5.82 5.80 -11.34
N ALA A 60 6.46 6.61 -10.52
CA ALA A 60 5.84 7.55 -9.60
C ALA A 60 5.71 8.96 -10.20
N GLN A 61 4.77 9.74 -9.67
CA GLN A 61 4.71 11.18 -9.93
C GLN A 61 5.72 11.93 -9.06
N PHE A 62 5.87 11.55 -7.79
CA PHE A 62 6.93 12.02 -6.92
C PHE A 62 8.14 11.11 -7.07
N GLN A 63 9.28 11.59 -7.57
CA GLN A 63 10.42 10.74 -7.92
C GLN A 63 11.62 10.87 -6.97
N ASP A 64 11.53 11.71 -5.94
CA ASP A 64 12.67 12.01 -5.07
C ASP A 64 12.77 11.04 -3.88
N PHE A 65 12.89 9.74 -4.19
CA PHE A 65 13.06 8.67 -3.21
C PHE A 65 13.80 7.47 -3.81
N ASN A 66 14.34 6.58 -2.96
CA ASN A 66 14.90 5.30 -3.39
C ASN A 66 13.81 4.23 -3.42
N PRO A 67 13.82 3.27 -4.37
CA PRO A 67 12.82 2.23 -4.41
C PRO A 67 12.87 1.33 -3.16
N PHE A 68 11.72 0.82 -2.74
CA PHE A 68 11.60 -0.03 -1.55
C PHE A 68 10.43 -1.01 -1.66
N TRP A 69 10.45 -2.02 -0.79
CA TRP A 69 9.38 -3.00 -0.66
C TRP A 69 8.44 -2.65 0.47
N GLU A 70 7.15 -2.84 0.23
CA GLU A 70 6.13 -2.89 1.27
C GLU A 70 5.51 -4.29 1.32
N PHE A 71 5.39 -4.82 2.54
CA PHE A 71 4.65 -6.05 2.82
C PHE A 71 3.43 -5.73 3.67
N VAL A 72 2.27 -6.13 3.14
CA VAL A 72 0.98 -5.92 3.75
C VAL A 72 0.52 -7.23 4.39
N SER A 73 0.12 -7.19 5.65
CA SER A 73 -0.47 -8.34 6.35
C SER A 73 -1.75 -7.95 7.07
N GLY A 74 -2.69 -8.89 7.10
CA GLY A 74 -3.99 -8.69 7.72
C GLY A 74 -3.98 -8.81 9.23
N PRO A 75 -5.07 -8.39 9.87
CA PRO A 75 -5.29 -8.64 11.28
C PRO A 75 -5.60 -10.13 11.53
N LEU A 76 -5.16 -10.62 12.69
CA LEU A 76 -5.52 -11.95 13.17
C LEU A 76 -7.00 -11.99 13.57
N HIS A 77 -7.76 -12.93 13.02
CA HIS A 77 -9.14 -13.22 13.40
C HIS A 77 -10.16 -12.09 13.12
N ALA A 78 -9.94 -11.28 12.08
CA ALA A 78 -10.93 -10.31 11.61
C ALA A 78 -11.58 -10.74 10.27
N GLY A 79 -12.59 -9.98 9.83
CA GLY A 79 -13.20 -10.17 8.52
C GLY A 79 -12.18 -9.98 7.37
N THR A 80 -12.45 -10.49 6.18
CA THR A 80 -11.54 -10.33 5.03
C THR A 80 -12.14 -9.41 3.97
N TYR A 81 -11.37 -8.45 3.44
CA TYR A 81 -11.79 -7.51 2.40
C TYR A 81 -10.80 -7.50 1.22
N GLY A 82 -11.21 -6.91 0.09
CA GLY A 82 -10.35 -6.67 -1.07
C GLY A 82 -9.51 -5.39 -0.94
N PRO A 83 -8.47 -5.24 -1.77
CA PRO A 83 -7.70 -4.00 -1.86
C PRO A 83 -8.54 -2.87 -2.49
N ASN A 84 -8.14 -1.63 -2.24
CA ASN A 84 -8.58 -0.47 -3.00
C ASN A 84 -7.70 -0.28 -4.25
N ASP A 85 -8.16 0.55 -5.19
CA ASP A 85 -7.33 0.99 -6.32
C ASP A 85 -6.11 1.78 -5.81
N PHE A 86 -4.97 1.67 -6.51
CA PHE A 86 -3.78 2.43 -6.15
C PHE A 86 -3.89 3.91 -6.49
N ASP A 87 -3.24 4.72 -5.65
CA ASP A 87 -2.78 6.05 -6.02
C ASP A 87 -1.35 5.98 -6.56
N MET A 88 -1.16 6.49 -7.79
CA MET A 88 0.13 6.45 -8.49
C MET A 88 1.13 7.54 -8.07
N THR A 89 0.82 8.35 -7.05
CA THR A 89 1.71 9.39 -6.51
C THR A 89 3.12 8.85 -6.24
N PHE A 90 3.22 7.68 -5.62
CA PHE A 90 4.50 7.03 -5.25
C PHE A 90 4.84 5.79 -6.10
N GLY A 91 4.10 5.55 -7.19
CA GLY A 91 4.40 4.48 -8.14
C GLY A 91 4.41 3.06 -7.56
N PRO A 92 3.38 2.62 -6.83
CA PRO A 92 3.30 1.24 -6.35
C PRO A 92 3.14 0.25 -7.51
N GLU A 93 3.86 -0.85 -7.45
CA GLU A 93 3.69 -2.00 -8.33
C GLU A 93 3.22 -3.21 -7.51
N LEU A 94 2.05 -3.77 -7.84
CA LEU A 94 1.57 -4.99 -7.22
C LEU A 94 2.38 -6.20 -7.68
N LYS A 95 3.02 -6.88 -6.75
CA LYS A 95 3.83 -8.09 -7.03
C LYS A 95 3.18 -9.36 -6.51
N PHE A 96 2.39 -9.26 -5.44
CA PHE A 96 1.61 -10.36 -4.91
C PHE A 96 0.35 -9.84 -4.24
N ILE A 97 -0.74 -10.59 -4.34
CA ILE A 97 -1.95 -10.34 -3.55
C ILE A 97 -2.66 -11.65 -3.21
N LYS A 98 -3.22 -11.68 -2.00
CA LYS A 98 -4.24 -12.65 -1.61
C LYS A 98 -5.34 -11.92 -0.84
N ALA A 99 -6.53 -11.95 -1.42
CA ALA A 99 -7.75 -11.31 -0.92
C ALA A 99 -8.97 -12.15 -1.38
N PRO A 100 -10.19 -11.86 -0.88
CA PRO A 100 -11.42 -12.48 -1.40
C PRO A 100 -11.57 -12.24 -2.91
N THR A 101 -12.08 -13.23 -3.64
CA THR A 101 -12.49 -13.04 -5.03
C THR A 101 -13.79 -12.24 -5.11
N ALA A 102 -14.10 -11.71 -6.29
CA ALA A 102 -15.35 -10.98 -6.51
C ALA A 102 -16.60 -11.84 -6.19
N GLU A 103 -16.53 -13.14 -6.49
CA GLU A 103 -17.62 -14.10 -6.24
C GLU A 103 -17.78 -14.42 -4.75
N GLN A 104 -16.69 -14.40 -3.99
CA GLN A 104 -16.75 -14.58 -2.54
C GLN A 104 -17.36 -13.35 -1.83
N GLY A 105 -17.20 -12.16 -2.41
CA GLY A 105 -17.69 -10.91 -1.84
C GLY A 105 -16.75 -10.33 -0.79
N LEU A 106 -17.27 -9.42 0.03
CA LEU A 106 -16.51 -8.68 1.05
C LEU A 106 -16.93 -9.10 2.46
N ASN A 107 -16.08 -8.79 3.44
CA ASN A 107 -16.28 -9.08 4.86
C ASN A 107 -16.50 -10.57 5.16
N LEU A 108 -15.66 -11.44 4.58
CA LEU A 108 -15.72 -12.86 4.86
C LEU A 108 -15.33 -13.16 6.31
N PRO A 109 -16.00 -14.10 6.99
CA PRO A 109 -15.63 -14.48 8.35
C PRO A 109 -14.28 -15.22 8.39
N PRO A 110 -13.60 -15.27 9.55
CA PRO A 110 -12.35 -16.04 9.71
C PRO A 110 -12.47 -17.51 9.28
N SER A 111 -13.65 -18.11 9.42
CA SER A 111 -13.94 -19.49 9.00
C SER A 111 -13.87 -19.71 7.48
N ALA A 112 -13.76 -18.65 6.67
CA ALA A 112 -13.53 -18.75 5.22
C ALA A 112 -12.08 -19.10 4.86
N GLY A 113 -11.17 -19.21 5.84
CA GLY A 113 -9.78 -19.65 5.61
C GLY A 113 -8.87 -18.58 4.99
N LEU A 114 -9.30 -17.32 4.95
CA LEU A 114 -8.53 -16.17 4.48
C LEU A 114 -8.04 -15.34 5.65
N GLN A 115 -7.04 -15.88 6.35
CA GLN A 115 -6.38 -15.22 7.48
C GLN A 115 -4.91 -15.02 7.13
N PHE A 116 -4.45 -13.79 7.28
CA PHE A 116 -3.12 -13.39 6.85
C PHE A 116 -2.41 -12.73 8.01
N PHE A 117 -1.37 -13.37 8.53
CA PHE A 117 -0.52 -12.84 9.60
C PHE A 117 0.88 -13.43 9.40
N GLY A 118 1.88 -12.80 9.99
CA GLY A 118 3.27 -13.21 9.85
C GLY A 118 4.15 -12.78 11.00
N LEU A 119 5.40 -13.24 10.96
CA LEU A 119 6.47 -12.92 11.89
C LEU A 119 7.66 -12.37 11.09
N VAL A 120 8.37 -11.42 11.67
CA VAL A 120 9.70 -10.97 11.22
C VAL A 120 10.71 -11.45 12.27
N ASP A 121 11.74 -12.17 11.84
CA ASP A 121 12.79 -12.78 12.66
C ASP A 121 14.16 -12.57 12.00
#